data_AF-A0A8X6UIT6-F1
#
_entry.id   AF-A0A8X6UIT6-F1
#
_cell.length_a   1.000
_cell.length_b   1.000
_cell.length_c   1.000
_cell.angle_alpha   90.00
_cell.angle_beta   90.00
_cell.angle_gamma   90.00
#
_symmetry.space_group_name_H-M   'P 1'
#
loop_
_entity.id
_entity.type
_entity.pdbx_description
1 polymer ?
#
loop_
_entity_poly.entity_id
_entity_poly.type
_entity_poly.pdbx_seq_one_letter_code
_entity_poly.pdbx_strand_id
1 'polypeptide(L)'
;MLRTNYRSLRCVYKLVFKNRVLRKSSILWWKKKFLETGSIVHKKRSSRLCTSDVDVESVRETFLFNPRRSVATELNMPFSAVYKAIKKRLRLHTYKVQIVQALKPEDRPKRMVFATDITKEVGR
;
A
#
# COMPACT_ATOMS: atom_id res chain seq x y z
N MET A 1 9.16 11.45 -42.41
CA MET A 1 10.37 10.77 -41.91
C MET A 1 11.18 11.73 -41.04
N LEU A 2 11.10 11.64 -39.71
CA LEU A 2 11.85 12.54 -38.83
C LEU A 2 13.34 12.13 -38.81
N ARG A 3 14.18 12.83 -39.57
CA ARG A 3 15.64 12.79 -39.42
C ARG A 3 16.02 13.44 -38.09
N THR A 4 16.00 12.68 -37.00
CA THR A 4 16.36 13.20 -35.68
C THR A 4 17.88 13.38 -35.59
N ASN A 5 18.29 14.65 -35.59
CA ASN A 5 19.67 15.11 -35.46
C ASN A 5 20.24 14.76 -34.06
N TYR A 6 21.54 14.48 -33.97
CA TYR A 6 22.27 14.13 -32.73
C TYR A 6 22.00 15.11 -31.57
N ARG A 7 21.78 16.39 -31.89
CA ARG A 7 21.41 17.43 -30.92
C ARG A 7 20.08 17.13 -30.19
N SER A 8 19.07 16.64 -30.89
CA SER A 8 17.74 16.39 -30.33
C SER A 8 17.78 15.25 -29.29
N LEU A 9 18.49 14.16 -29.60
CA LEU A 9 18.67 13.03 -28.67
C LEU A 9 19.50 13.43 -27.44
N ARG A 10 20.52 14.27 -27.62
CA ARG A 10 21.36 14.77 -26.51
C ARG A 10 20.58 15.68 -25.56
N CYS A 11 19.66 16.51 -26.08
CA CYS A 11 18.79 17.36 -25.27
C CYS A 11 17.80 16.54 -24.42
N VAL A 12 17.10 15.58 -25.03
CA VAL A 12 16.18 14.69 -24.29
C VAL A 12 16.92 13.91 -23.20
N TYR A 13 18.14 13.44 -23.50
CA TYR A 13 18.96 12.75 -22.50
C TYR A 13 19.34 13.63 -21.30
N LYS A 14 19.82 14.86 -21.55
CA LYS A 14 20.16 15.80 -20.48
C LYS A 14 18.97 16.07 -19.56
N LEU A 15 17.78 16.19 -20.15
CA LEU A 15 16.53 16.47 -19.43
C LEU A 15 16.09 15.28 -18.55
N VAL A 16 16.20 14.05 -19.04
CA VAL A 16 15.73 12.86 -18.29
C VAL A 16 16.76 12.36 -17.25
N PHE A 17 18.07 12.50 -17.50
CA PHE A 17 19.11 11.81 -16.72
C PHE A 17 20.13 12.71 -16.00
N LYS A 18 19.89 14.03 -15.94
CA LYS A 18 20.68 14.99 -15.13
C LYS A 18 22.21 14.79 -15.22
N ASN A 19 22.76 14.88 -16.43
CA ASN A 19 24.22 14.95 -16.70
C ASN A 19 25.09 13.75 -16.23
N ARG A 20 24.60 12.50 -16.26
CA ARG A 20 25.51 11.35 -16.14
C ARG A 20 26.42 11.23 -17.38
N VAL A 21 27.72 10.98 -17.17
CA VAL A 21 28.68 10.81 -18.26
C VAL A 21 28.35 9.56 -19.08
N LEU A 22 28.15 9.75 -20.39
CA LEU A 22 27.75 8.70 -21.30
C LEU A 22 28.96 7.91 -21.80
N ARG A 23 28.94 6.58 -21.63
CA ARG A 23 29.81 5.69 -22.39
C ARG A 23 29.32 5.60 -23.84
N LYS A 24 30.24 5.54 -24.82
CA LYS A 24 29.91 5.48 -26.26
C LYS A 24 28.94 4.32 -26.60
N SER A 25 29.13 3.16 -25.96
CA SER A 25 28.27 1.99 -26.13
C SER A 25 26.82 2.23 -25.70
N SER A 26 26.60 3.00 -24.63
CA SER A 26 25.26 3.41 -24.21
C SER A 26 24.60 4.27 -25.29
N ILE A 27 25.29 5.27 -25.85
CA ILE A 27 24.71 6.14 -26.90
C ILE A 27 24.23 5.34 -28.12
N LEU A 28 25.05 4.38 -28.58
CA LEU A 28 24.71 3.55 -29.73
C LEU A 28 23.51 2.64 -29.46
N TRP A 29 23.46 1.99 -28.30
CA TRP A 29 22.31 1.17 -27.90
C TRP A 29 21.03 2.00 -27.82
N TRP A 30 21.10 3.23 -27.32
CA TRP A 30 19.95 4.12 -27.17
C TRP A 30 19.43 4.60 -28.52
N LYS A 31 20.34 4.96 -29.44
CA LYS A 31 19.98 5.29 -30.83
C LYS A 31 19.27 4.11 -31.50
N LYS A 32 19.82 2.90 -31.37
CA LYS A 32 19.22 1.67 -31.90
C LYS A 32 17.81 1.45 -31.34
N LYS A 33 17.67 1.47 -30.01
CA LYS A 33 16.38 1.29 -29.33
C LYS A 33 15.34 2.34 -29.71
N PHE A 34 15.75 3.60 -29.86
CA PHE A 34 14.84 4.67 -30.28
C PHE A 34 14.37 4.50 -31.73
N LEU A 35 15.27 4.12 -32.64
CA LEU A 35 14.91 3.85 -34.02
C LEU A 35 13.95 2.65 -34.15
N GLU A 36 14.13 1.63 -33.32
CA GLU A 36 13.30 0.43 -33.34
C GLU A 36 11.95 0.60 -32.63
N THR A 37 11.91 1.26 -31.47
CA THR A 37 10.71 1.32 -30.59
C THR A 37 10.06 2.70 -30.56
N GLY A 38 10.71 3.76 -31.05
CA GLY A 38 10.25 5.15 -30.93
C GLY A 38 10.34 5.73 -29.51
N SER A 39 10.80 4.95 -28.53
CA SER A 39 10.94 5.37 -27.14
C SER A 39 12.22 4.85 -26.51
N ILE A 40 12.83 5.73 -25.72
CA ILE A 40 14.06 5.45 -24.98
C ILE A 40 13.76 4.90 -23.58
N VAL A 41 12.53 5.13 -23.08
CA VAL A 41 12.10 4.76 -21.73
C VAL A 41 12.25 3.24 -21.55
N HIS A 42 12.73 2.83 -20.37
CA HIS A 42 12.78 1.41 -20.05
C HIS A 42 11.37 0.84 -19.95
N LYS A 43 11.12 -0.30 -20.58
CA LYS A 43 9.90 -1.07 -20.32
C LYS A 43 9.84 -1.36 -18.82
N LYS A 44 8.65 -1.26 -18.24
CA LYS A 44 8.42 -1.62 -16.84
C LYS A 44 8.91 -3.07 -16.68
N ARG A 45 9.93 -3.28 -15.87
CA ARG A 45 10.41 -4.64 -15.58
C ARG A 45 9.25 -5.40 -14.99
N SER A 46 9.04 -6.65 -15.42
CA SER A 46 8.15 -7.57 -14.72
C SER A 46 8.69 -7.67 -13.29
N SER A 47 8.02 -6.99 -12.37
CA SER A 47 8.32 -7.11 -10.94
C SER A 47 7.92 -8.50 -10.53
N ARG A 48 8.75 -9.15 -9.72
CA ARG A 48 8.44 -10.44 -9.08
C ARG A 48 7.00 -10.34 -8.53
N LEU A 49 6.08 -11.14 -9.08
CA LEU A 49 4.71 -11.31 -8.57
C LEU A 49 4.87 -11.93 -7.18
N CYS A 50 5.04 -11.06 -6.18
CA CYS A 50 5.38 -11.49 -4.86
C CYS A 50 4.10 -11.94 -4.19
N THR A 51 4.08 -13.24 -3.91
CA THR A 51 3.01 -13.98 -3.26
C THR A 51 1.85 -14.24 -4.21
N SER A 52 1.61 -15.52 -4.45
CA SER A 52 0.44 -16.12 -5.11
C SER A 52 -0.86 -15.45 -4.65
N ASP A 53 -1.97 -15.82 -5.26
CA ASP A 53 -3.30 -15.68 -4.67
C ASP A 53 -3.41 -16.52 -3.38
N VAL A 54 -2.50 -16.27 -2.42
CA VAL A 54 -2.73 -16.51 -1.00
C VAL A 54 -4.08 -15.91 -0.72
N ASP A 55 -4.99 -16.72 -0.18
CA ASP A 55 -6.37 -16.38 0.13
C ASP A 55 -6.47 -15.03 0.83
N VAL A 56 -6.52 -13.97 0.02
CA VAL A 56 -6.68 -12.59 0.49
C VAL A 56 -8.01 -12.50 1.20
N GLU A 57 -8.98 -13.30 0.76
CA GLU A 57 -10.28 -13.45 1.40
C GLU A 57 -10.17 -14.18 2.73
N SER A 58 -9.43 -15.30 2.86
CA SER A 58 -9.23 -15.92 4.18
C SER A 58 -8.48 -14.98 5.13
N VAL A 59 -7.46 -14.24 4.65
CA VAL A 59 -6.80 -13.20 5.46
C VAL A 59 -7.82 -12.15 5.93
N ARG A 60 -8.78 -11.77 5.08
CA ARG A 60 -9.82 -10.81 5.43
C ARG A 60 -10.81 -11.40 6.44
N GLU A 61 -11.31 -12.60 6.21
CA GLU A 61 -12.25 -13.30 7.09
C GLU A 61 -11.66 -13.50 8.48
N THR A 62 -10.44 -14.05 8.55
CA THR A 62 -9.72 -14.25 9.82
C THR A 62 -9.48 -12.93 10.55
N PHE A 63 -9.09 -11.88 9.81
CA PHE A 63 -8.88 -10.54 10.39
C PHE A 63 -10.17 -9.89 10.91
N LEU A 64 -11.30 -10.08 10.23
CA LEU A 64 -12.59 -9.56 10.67
C LEU A 64 -13.15 -10.37 11.85
N PHE A 65 -12.95 -11.68 11.86
CA PHE A 65 -13.38 -12.57 12.94
C PHE A 65 -12.66 -12.25 14.26
N ASN A 66 -11.33 -12.11 14.22
CA ASN A 66 -10.57 -11.73 15.40
C ASN A 66 -9.47 -10.71 15.08
N PRO A 67 -9.79 -9.41 15.13
CA PRO A 67 -8.84 -8.37 14.76
C PRO A 67 -7.68 -8.19 15.75
N ARG A 68 -7.76 -8.82 16.94
CA ARG A 68 -6.72 -8.75 17.98
C ARG A 68 -5.73 -9.92 17.89
N ARG A 69 -6.08 -11.01 17.20
CA ARG A 69 -5.18 -12.16 17.02
C ARG A 69 -4.34 -12.05 15.75
N SER A 70 -3.19 -12.69 15.77
CA SER A 70 -2.27 -12.69 14.64
C SER A 70 -2.77 -13.63 13.54
N VAL A 71 -3.32 -13.04 12.48
CA VAL A 71 -3.74 -13.75 11.26
C VAL A 71 -2.62 -14.60 10.65
N ALA A 72 -1.36 -14.17 10.80
CA ALA A 72 -0.19 -14.93 10.35
C ALA A 72 -0.03 -16.28 11.06
N THR A 73 -0.32 -16.33 12.36
CA THR A 73 -0.24 -17.57 13.14
C THR A 73 -1.41 -18.50 12.82
N GLU A 74 -2.62 -17.93 12.70
CA GLU A 74 -3.84 -18.71 12.43
C GLU A 74 -3.83 -19.34 11.04
N LEU A 75 -3.32 -18.62 10.04
CA LEU A 75 -3.22 -19.11 8.66
C LEU A 75 -1.88 -19.79 8.33
N ASN A 76 -0.98 -19.92 9.31
CA ASN A 76 0.39 -20.42 9.14
C ASN A 76 1.14 -19.75 7.96
N MET A 77 0.95 -18.44 7.82
CA MET A 77 1.51 -17.64 6.73
C MET A 77 2.68 -16.78 7.24
N PRO A 78 3.68 -16.50 6.39
CA PRO A 78 4.73 -15.58 6.76
C PRO A 78 4.14 -14.19 7.03
N PHE A 79 4.53 -13.57 8.14
CA PHE A 79 4.04 -12.26 8.57
C PHE A 79 4.14 -11.18 7.46
N SER A 80 5.21 -11.23 6.67
CA SER A 80 5.44 -10.29 5.57
C SER A 80 4.40 -10.42 4.45
N ALA A 81 3.86 -11.62 4.20
CA ALA A 81 2.80 -11.86 3.23
C ALA A 81 1.47 -11.31 3.75
N VAL A 82 1.11 -11.62 5.00
CA VAL A 82 -0.10 -11.11 5.66
C VAL A 82 -0.08 -9.58 5.73
N TYR A 83 1.05 -8.99 6.12
CA TYR A 83 1.21 -7.54 6.15
C TYR A 83 0.99 -6.90 4.76
N LYS A 84 1.57 -7.48 3.71
CA LYS A 84 1.35 -7.00 2.33
C LYS A 84 -0.10 -7.18 1.90
N ALA A 85 -0.75 -8.30 2.24
CA ALA A 85 -2.15 -8.54 1.94
C ALA A 85 -3.04 -7.50 2.62
N ILE A 86 -2.90 -7.30 3.93
CA ILE A 86 -3.67 -6.32 4.71
C ILE A 86 -3.42 -4.89 4.20
N LYS A 87 -2.15 -4.47 4.06
CA LYS A 87 -1.81 -3.06 3.78
C LYS A 87 -1.90 -2.67 2.31
N LYS A 88 -1.51 -3.55 1.39
CA LYS A 88 -1.40 -3.24 -0.05
C LYS A 88 -2.59 -3.72 -0.86
N ARG A 89 -3.16 -4.89 -0.52
CA ARG A 89 -4.31 -5.48 -1.25
C ARG A 89 -5.64 -5.06 -0.63
N LEU A 90 -5.89 -5.44 0.63
CA LEU A 90 -7.15 -5.18 1.33
C LEU A 90 -7.29 -3.72 1.80
N ARG A 91 -6.18 -2.98 1.90
CA ARG A 91 -6.12 -1.60 2.41
C ARG A 91 -6.82 -1.42 3.76
N LEU A 92 -6.79 -2.46 4.59
CA LEU A 92 -7.36 -2.39 5.93
C LEU A 92 -6.46 -1.56 6.82
N HIS A 93 -7.08 -0.75 7.65
CA HIS A 93 -6.41 0.03 8.67
C HIS A 93 -6.41 -0.74 9.98
N THR A 94 -5.35 -0.57 10.77
CA THR A 94 -5.32 -1.05 12.14
C THR A 94 -6.49 -0.45 12.90
N TYR A 95 -7.24 -1.27 13.63
CA TYR A 95 -8.33 -0.79 14.46
C TYR A 95 -7.84 0.25 15.46
N LYS A 96 -8.69 1.24 15.74
CA LYS A 96 -8.44 2.21 16.80
C LYS A 96 -8.43 1.47 18.13
N VAL A 97 -7.27 1.39 18.76
CA VAL A 97 -7.16 0.91 20.14
C VAL A 97 -7.82 1.96 21.04
N GLN A 98 -8.93 1.58 21.68
CA GLN A 98 -9.59 2.41 22.68
C GLN A 98 -9.28 1.84 24.06
N ILE A 99 -8.69 2.65 24.92
CA ILE A 99 -8.51 2.32 26.34
C ILE A 99 -9.80 2.73 27.03
N VAL A 100 -10.54 1.75 27.52
CA VAL A 100 -11.80 1.94 28.24
C VAL A 100 -11.67 1.34 29.65
N GLN A 101 -12.31 1.96 30.63
CA GLN A 101 -12.39 1.40 31.98
C GLN A 101 -13.19 0.10 31.96
N ALA A 102 -12.73 -0.89 32.71
CA ALA A 102 -13.45 -2.16 32.85
C ALA A 102 -14.78 -1.94 33.57
N LEU A 103 -15.89 -2.25 32.91
CA LEU A 103 -17.22 -2.15 33.50
C LEU A 103 -17.48 -3.37 34.38
N LYS A 104 -17.80 -3.13 35.65
CA LYS A 104 -18.38 -4.15 36.53
C LYS A 104 -19.86 -4.34 36.19
N PRO A 105 -20.46 -5.51 36.51
CA PRO A 105 -21.87 -5.78 36.23
C PRO A 105 -22.82 -4.72 36.80
N GLU A 106 -22.48 -4.17 37.97
CA GLU A 106 -23.27 -3.12 38.63
C GLU A 106 -23.14 -1.73 38.01
N ASP A 107 -22.12 -1.47 37.20
CA ASP A 107 -21.88 -0.13 36.66
C ASP A 107 -22.92 0.23 35.60
N ARG A 108 -23.45 -0.76 34.88
CA ARG A 108 -24.44 -0.54 33.82
C ARG A 108 -25.74 0.09 34.34
N PRO A 109 -26.42 -0.45 35.37
CA PRO A 109 -27.61 0.19 35.92
C PRO A 109 -27.30 1.58 36.54
N LYS A 110 -26.18 1.73 37.25
CA LYS A 110 -25.78 3.02 37.86
C LYS A 110 -25.56 4.12 36.80
N ARG A 111 -24.87 3.77 35.70
CA ARG A 111 -24.65 4.69 34.56
C ARG A 111 -25.96 5.07 33.86
N MET A 112 -26.91 4.15 33.77
CA MET A 112 -28.21 4.42 33.16
C MET A 112 -29.02 5.41 33.98
N VAL A 113 -29.10 5.21 35.30
CA VAL A 113 -29.78 6.13 36.23
C VAL A 113 -29.18 7.53 36.14
N PHE A 114 -27.85 7.62 36.22
CA PHE A 114 -27.13 8.89 36.09
C PHE A 114 -27.43 9.60 34.75
N ALA A 115 -27.44 8.87 33.64
CA ALA A 115 -27.76 9.44 32.33
C ALA A 115 -29.22 9.93 32.25
N THR A 116 -30.17 9.18 32.80
CA THR A 116 -31.58 9.60 32.83
C THR A 116 -31.79 10.83 33.71
N ASP A 117 -31.07 10.93 34.82
CA ASP A 117 -31.19 12.07 35.74
C ASP A 117 -30.61 13.35 35.11
N ILE A 118 -29.43 13.26 34.48
CA ILE A 118 -28.87 14.39 33.73
C ILE A 118 -29.80 14.83 32.60
N THR A 119 -30.38 13.88 31.86
CA THR A 119 -31.25 14.19 30.73
C THR A 119 -32.51 14.94 31.19
N LYS A 120 -33.06 14.58 32.37
CA LYS A 120 -34.20 15.27 32.97
C LYS A 120 -33.86 16.68 33.46
N GLU A 121 -32.66 16.87 34.01
CA GLU A 121 -32.18 18.17 34.47
C GLU A 121 -31.89 19.13 33.30
N VAL A 122 -31.25 18.64 32.22
CA VAL A 122 -30.89 19.47 31.06
C VAL A 122 -32.10 19.89 30.21
N GLY A 123 -33.18 19.12 30.26
CA GLY A 123 -34.42 19.41 29.54
C GLY A 123 -35.39 20.35 30.26
N ARG A 124 -35.02 20.89 31.43
CA ARG A 124 -35.82 21.78 32.27
C ARG A 124 -35.36 23.22 32.13
#